data_AF-A0A6G7SSJ9-F1
#
_entry.id   AF-A0A6G7SSJ9-F1
#
_cell.length_a   1.000
_cell.length_b   1.000
_cell.length_c   1.000
_cell.angle_alpha   90.00
_cell.angle_beta   90.00
_cell.angle_gamma   90.00
#
_symmetry.space_group_name_H-M   'P 1'
#
loop_
_entity.id
_entity.type
_entity.pdbx_description
1 polymer ?
#
loop_
_entity_poly.entity_id
_entity_poly.type
_entity_poly.pdbx_seq_one_letter_code
_entity_poly.pdbx_strand_id
1 'polypeptide(L)'
;MRACPGRRPREVATSATTRFEALLRDYQTPEVVEGVLAVLRVWEGQDGHHVYGKGNETSCFPTMEVGGPSESRAVWQIAIYPVSGTVEVVFQHLKRRPPFDDEPLRRALMDRFNTVDGIDLAEAKLDLRPSFPLEAFAGHGEDIRAVLEWFVHEVALAEARRPFDEDSVQAAF
;
A
#
# COMPACT_ATOMS: atom_id res chain seq x y z
N MET A 1 54.17 -9.30 -20.32
CA MET A 1 53.17 -9.20 -19.23
C MET A 1 51.99 -8.37 -19.73
N ARG A 2 50.83 -8.99 -19.99
CA ARG A 2 49.58 -8.28 -20.30
C ARG A 2 48.83 -8.06 -19.00
N ALA A 3 48.42 -6.83 -18.74
CA ALA A 3 47.60 -6.47 -17.59
C ALA A 3 46.19 -7.06 -17.75
N CYS A 4 45.70 -7.77 -16.73
CA CYS A 4 44.31 -8.17 -16.61
C CYS A 4 43.45 -6.92 -16.35
N PRO A 5 42.33 -6.70 -17.06
CA PRO A 5 41.43 -5.61 -16.73
C PRO A 5 40.77 -5.92 -15.38
N GLY A 6 40.96 -5.01 -14.42
CA GLY A 6 40.36 -5.09 -13.10
C GLY A 6 38.85 -5.23 -13.21
N ARG A 7 38.33 -6.32 -12.66
CA ARG A 7 36.90 -6.49 -12.42
C ARG A 7 36.49 -5.37 -11.46
N ARG A 8 35.72 -4.39 -11.95
CA ARG A 8 35.05 -3.41 -11.07
C ARG A 8 34.27 -4.19 -10.01
N PRO A 9 34.28 -3.79 -8.72
CA PRO A 9 33.39 -4.37 -7.74
C PRO A 9 31.97 -4.30 -8.29
N ARG A 10 31.29 -5.45 -8.34
CA ARG A 10 29.86 -5.50 -8.63
C ARG A 10 29.20 -4.82 -7.45
N GLU A 11 28.81 -3.55 -7.61
CA GLU A 11 27.94 -2.85 -6.68
C GLU A 11 26.77 -3.78 -6.40
N VAL A 12 26.68 -4.28 -5.17
CA VAL A 12 25.57 -5.13 -4.76
C VAL A 12 24.36 -4.22 -4.79
N ALA A 13 23.52 -4.37 -5.82
CA ALA A 13 22.32 -3.57 -5.95
C ALA A 13 21.48 -3.74 -4.67
N THR A 14 21.44 -2.71 -3.84
CA THR A 14 20.65 -2.69 -2.62
C THR A 14 19.18 -2.92 -2.98
N SER A 15 18.53 -3.85 -2.28
CA SER A 15 17.12 -4.19 -2.53
C SER A 15 16.24 -2.95 -2.36
N ALA A 16 15.06 -2.94 -3.00
CA ALA A 16 14.15 -1.81 -2.88
C ALA A 16 13.69 -1.57 -1.43
N THR A 17 13.47 -2.66 -0.68
CA THR A 17 13.21 -2.64 0.77
C THR A 17 14.31 -1.91 1.52
N THR A 18 15.58 -2.31 1.34
CA THR A 18 16.69 -1.67 2.06
C THR A 18 16.85 -0.19 1.67
N ARG A 19 16.59 0.18 0.41
CA ARG A 19 16.57 1.60 0.00
C ARG A 19 15.43 2.38 0.64
N PHE A 20 14.22 1.82 0.70
CA PHE A 20 13.07 2.43 1.36
C PHE A 20 13.33 2.65 2.85
N GLU A 21 13.83 1.63 3.56
CA GLU A 21 14.16 1.73 4.98
C GLU A 21 15.27 2.75 5.27
N ALA A 22 16.30 2.82 4.42
CA ALA A 22 17.34 3.83 4.54
C ALA A 22 16.76 5.24 4.40
N LEU A 23 15.92 5.48 3.39
CA LEU A 23 15.26 6.78 3.21
C LEU A 23 14.37 7.14 4.39
N LEU A 24 13.62 6.20 4.96
CA LEU A 24 12.85 6.47 6.18
C LEU A 24 13.75 6.93 7.33
N ARG A 25 14.86 6.23 7.57
CA ARG A 25 15.80 6.57 8.67
C ARG A 25 16.54 7.88 8.45
N ASP A 26 16.83 8.22 7.21
CA ASP A 26 17.56 9.44 6.86
C ASP A 26 16.68 10.70 6.94
N TYR A 27 15.36 10.58 6.73
CA TYR A 27 14.45 11.72 6.60
C TYR A 27 13.36 11.84 7.67
N GLN A 28 13.11 10.80 8.47
CA GLN A 28 12.03 10.78 9.46
C GLN A 28 12.56 10.58 10.89
N THR A 29 11.77 10.96 11.90
CA THR A 29 12.13 10.73 13.30
C THR A 29 12.06 9.23 13.65
N PRO A 30 12.81 8.76 14.67
CA PRO A 30 12.76 7.36 15.09
C PRO A 30 11.34 6.83 15.34
N GLU A 31 10.46 7.63 15.94
CA GLU A 31 9.08 7.28 16.26
C GLU A 31 8.25 7.04 15.00
N VAL A 32 8.40 7.90 13.99
CA VAL A 32 7.75 7.73 12.68
C VAL A 32 8.27 6.47 11.99
N VAL A 33 9.59 6.26 12.00
CA VAL A 33 10.20 5.08 11.38
C VAL A 33 9.70 3.80 12.04
N GLU A 34 9.67 3.77 13.37
CA GLU A 34 9.17 2.61 14.13
C GLU A 34 7.69 2.36 13.83
N GLY A 35 6.85 3.39 13.83
CA GLY A 35 5.43 3.29 13.51
C GLY A 35 5.18 2.75 12.11
N VAL A 36 5.82 3.32 11.08
CA VAL A 36 5.68 2.88 9.69
C VAL A 36 6.13 1.42 9.53
N LEU A 37 7.30 1.06 10.04
CA LEU A 37 7.83 -0.30 9.89
C LEU A 37 7.01 -1.32 10.71
N ALA A 38 6.43 -0.93 11.85
CA ALA A 38 5.54 -1.80 12.60
C ALA A 38 4.28 -2.14 11.80
N VAL A 39 3.64 -1.16 11.17
CA VAL A 39 2.46 -1.38 10.32
C VAL A 39 2.81 -2.25 9.11
N LEU A 40 3.93 -1.96 8.43
CA LEU A 40 4.36 -2.72 7.25
C LEU A 40 4.68 -4.19 7.56
N ARG A 41 5.29 -4.49 8.72
CA ARG A 41 5.56 -5.88 9.14
C ARG A 41 4.31 -6.69 9.38
N VAL A 42 3.26 -6.10 9.97
CA VAL A 42 1.99 -6.81 10.18
C VAL A 42 1.33 -7.14 8.83
N TRP A 43 1.43 -6.24 7.87
CA TRP A 43 0.88 -6.42 6.53
C TRP A 43 1.46 -7.65 5.81
N GLU A 44 2.77 -7.89 5.90
CA GLU A 44 3.41 -9.10 5.33
C GLU A 44 2.90 -10.39 5.97
N GLY A 45 2.44 -10.34 7.22
CA GLY A 45 1.88 -11.49 7.93
C GLY A 45 0.45 -11.86 7.50
N GLN A 46 -0.24 -11.03 6.73
CA GLN A 46 -1.64 -11.20 6.31
C GLN A 46 -1.77 -11.53 4.81
N ASP A 47 -0.82 -12.30 4.26
CA ASP A 47 -0.68 -12.58 2.82
C ASP A 47 -0.49 -11.31 1.95
N GLY A 48 -0.22 -10.18 2.60
CA GLY A 48 0.19 -8.94 1.94
C GLY A 48 1.66 -8.98 1.54
N HIS A 49 2.03 -8.12 0.61
CA HIS A 49 3.41 -7.88 0.21
C HIS A 49 3.64 -6.39 -0.04
N HIS A 50 4.90 -5.96 -0.09
CA HIS A 50 5.24 -4.58 -0.39
C HIS A 50 5.70 -4.45 -1.84
N VAL A 51 5.03 -3.58 -2.59
CA VAL A 51 5.52 -3.12 -3.88
C VAL A 51 6.30 -1.84 -3.67
N TYR A 52 7.41 -1.67 -4.38
CA TYR A 52 8.27 -0.49 -4.24
C TYR A 52 8.33 0.34 -5.52
N GLY A 53 8.07 1.64 -5.39
CA GLY A 53 8.21 2.62 -6.46
C GLY A 53 9.66 2.97 -6.74
N LYS A 54 9.91 3.49 -7.95
CA LYS A 54 11.25 3.94 -8.41
C LYS A 54 11.22 5.35 -8.99
N GLY A 55 10.32 6.19 -8.46
CA GLY A 55 10.19 7.59 -8.88
C GLY A 55 11.31 8.46 -8.32
N ASN A 56 10.96 9.69 -7.94
CA ASN A 56 11.91 10.63 -7.29
C ASN A 56 12.43 10.10 -5.94
N GLU A 57 11.65 9.24 -5.29
CA GLU A 57 12.03 8.51 -4.10
C GLU A 57 11.55 7.06 -4.19
N THR A 58 12.11 6.19 -3.36
CA THR A 58 11.63 4.80 -3.26
C THR A 58 10.41 4.83 -2.34
N SER A 59 9.22 4.72 -2.92
CA SER A 59 7.96 4.62 -2.19
C SER A 59 7.58 3.17 -1.90
N CYS A 60 6.67 2.95 -0.95
CA CYS A 60 6.13 1.64 -0.60
C CYS A 60 4.61 1.61 -0.76
N PHE A 61 4.08 0.54 -1.34
CA PHE A 61 2.65 0.25 -1.48
C PHE A 61 2.35 -1.08 -0.77
N PRO A 62 1.70 -1.05 0.41
CA PRO A 62 1.18 -2.26 1.04
C PRO A 62 0.11 -2.86 0.12
N THR A 63 0.43 -3.98 -0.50
CA THR A 63 -0.35 -4.59 -1.59
C THR A 63 -0.83 -5.97 -1.19
N MET A 64 -1.99 -6.39 -1.68
CA MET A 64 -2.46 -7.77 -1.62
C MET A 64 -2.93 -8.23 -2.99
N GLU A 65 -2.81 -9.53 -3.28
CA GLU A 65 -3.41 -10.14 -4.47
C GLU A 65 -4.79 -10.68 -4.13
N VAL A 66 -5.79 -10.37 -4.96
CA VAL A 66 -7.19 -10.77 -4.76
C VAL A 66 -7.81 -11.29 -6.04
N GLY A 67 -8.72 -12.25 -5.92
CA GLY A 67 -9.32 -12.98 -7.04
C GLY A 67 -8.78 -14.40 -7.20
N GLY A 68 -9.34 -15.13 -8.17
CA GLY A 68 -8.94 -16.51 -8.46
C GLY A 68 -7.65 -16.60 -9.29
N PRO A 69 -7.11 -17.82 -9.52
CA PRO A 69 -5.85 -18.03 -10.24
C PRO A 69 -5.77 -17.42 -11.65
N SER A 70 -6.91 -17.25 -12.33
CA SER A 70 -7.01 -16.66 -13.67
C SER A 70 -7.34 -15.17 -13.69
N GLU A 71 -7.74 -14.59 -12.56
CA GLU A 71 -8.22 -13.20 -12.45
C GLU A 71 -7.63 -12.44 -11.25
N SER A 72 -6.44 -12.85 -10.79
CA SER A 72 -5.76 -12.18 -9.67
C SER A 72 -5.45 -10.73 -10.03
N ARG A 73 -5.73 -9.82 -9.11
CA ARG A 73 -5.36 -8.41 -9.22
C ARG A 73 -4.76 -7.90 -7.91
N ALA A 74 -3.79 -7.00 -8.05
CA ALA A 74 -3.21 -6.28 -6.95
C ALA A 74 -4.14 -5.14 -6.48
N VAL A 75 -4.38 -5.05 -5.18
CA VAL A 75 -5.07 -3.92 -4.54
C VAL A 75 -4.24 -3.32 -3.41
N TRP A 76 -4.31 -2.00 -3.29
CA TRP A 76 -3.64 -1.20 -2.27
C TRP A 76 -4.38 0.13 -2.11
N GLN A 77 -4.38 0.67 -0.91
CA GLN A 77 -5.13 1.86 -0.51
C GLN A 77 -4.25 3.07 -0.22
N ILE A 78 -2.96 2.83 0.06
CA ILE A 78 -1.99 3.90 0.34
C ILE A 78 -0.69 3.77 -0.44
N ALA A 79 -0.01 4.90 -0.60
CA ALA A 79 1.36 5.00 -1.06
C ALA A 79 2.18 5.81 -0.05
N ILE A 80 3.27 5.23 0.44
CA ILE A 80 4.14 5.82 1.47
C ILE A 80 5.39 6.40 0.83
N TYR A 81 5.69 7.66 1.15
CA TYR A 81 6.79 8.44 0.57
C TYR A 81 7.74 8.94 1.68
N PRO A 82 8.86 8.23 1.93
CA PRO A 82 9.78 8.53 3.03
C PRO A 82 10.41 9.93 3.02
N VAL A 83 10.78 10.46 1.87
CA VAL A 83 11.52 11.72 1.72
C VAL A 83 10.59 12.92 1.80
N SER A 84 9.45 12.85 1.10
CA SER A 84 8.44 13.92 1.18
C SER A 84 7.69 13.95 2.51
N GLY A 85 7.76 12.88 3.32
CA GLY A 85 7.07 12.82 4.61
C GLY A 85 5.57 12.63 4.46
N THR A 86 5.11 11.97 3.39
CA THR A 86 3.67 11.91 3.09
C THR A 86 3.16 10.50 2.82
N VAL A 87 1.87 10.33 3.06
CA VAL A 87 1.10 9.14 2.71
C VAL A 87 -0.04 9.59 1.85
N GLU A 88 -0.15 9.06 0.65
CA GLU A 88 -1.30 9.32 -0.22
C GLU A 88 -2.32 8.20 -0.08
N VAL A 89 -3.60 8.56 0.06
CA VAL A 89 -4.71 7.62 -0.08
C VAL A 89 -5.13 7.60 -1.55
N VAL A 90 -4.98 6.45 -2.21
CA VAL A 90 -5.02 6.36 -3.68
C VAL A 90 -6.44 6.21 -4.24
N PHE A 91 -7.41 7.03 -3.79
CA PHE A 91 -8.81 6.92 -4.22
C PHE A 91 -9.00 6.99 -5.74
N GLN A 92 -8.15 7.74 -6.45
CA GLN A 92 -8.10 7.78 -7.91
C GLN A 92 -7.98 6.39 -8.55
N HIS A 93 -7.25 5.47 -7.91
CA HIS A 93 -7.13 4.08 -8.35
C HIS A 93 -8.30 3.23 -7.85
N LEU A 94 -8.75 3.45 -6.61
CA LEU A 94 -9.84 2.69 -5.99
C LEU A 94 -11.19 2.87 -6.71
N LYS A 95 -11.49 4.06 -7.23
CA LYS A 95 -12.79 4.36 -7.88
C LYS A 95 -13.12 3.55 -9.14
N ARG A 96 -12.21 2.69 -9.58
CA ARG A 96 -12.39 1.77 -10.72
C ARG A 96 -12.14 0.30 -10.34
N ARG A 97 -12.06 0.01 -9.04
CA ARG A 97 -11.65 -1.30 -8.50
C ARG A 97 -12.63 -1.73 -7.42
N PRO A 98 -13.41 -2.79 -7.66
CA PRO A 98 -14.26 -3.37 -6.64
C PRO A 98 -13.50 -3.77 -5.37
N PRO A 99 -14.12 -3.59 -4.18
CA PRO A 99 -15.46 -3.02 -3.95
C PRO A 99 -15.50 -1.49 -3.84
N PHE A 100 -14.35 -0.84 -3.92
CA PHE A 100 -14.21 0.61 -3.75
C PHE A 100 -14.48 1.40 -5.03
N ASP A 101 -15.02 0.78 -6.07
CA ASP A 101 -15.68 1.50 -7.16
C ASP A 101 -17.06 2.04 -6.72
N ASP A 102 -17.62 1.53 -5.63
CA ASP A 102 -18.77 2.10 -4.93
C ASP A 102 -18.38 3.33 -4.08
N GLU A 103 -19.05 4.47 -4.31
CA GLU A 103 -18.71 5.75 -3.64
C GLU A 103 -18.91 5.71 -2.12
N PRO A 104 -20.03 5.20 -1.56
CA PRO A 104 -20.23 5.12 -0.13
C PRO A 104 -19.13 4.33 0.59
N LEU A 105 -18.60 3.26 -0.02
CA LEU A 105 -17.51 2.50 0.57
C LEU A 105 -16.18 3.26 0.53
N ARG A 106 -15.90 4.01 -0.55
CA ARG A 106 -14.76 4.94 -0.58
C ARG A 106 -14.88 6.03 0.48
N ARG A 107 -16.08 6.58 0.67
CA ARG A 107 -16.33 7.60 1.69
C ARG A 107 -16.11 7.03 3.09
N ALA A 108 -16.60 5.82 3.35
CA ALA A 108 -16.33 5.13 4.62
C ALA A 108 -14.82 4.92 4.87
N LEU A 109 -14.02 4.62 3.84
CA LEU A 109 -12.57 4.58 3.97
C LEU A 109 -11.97 5.94 4.35
N MET A 110 -12.42 7.02 3.69
CA MET A 110 -11.98 8.38 4.00
C MET A 110 -12.34 8.77 5.44
N ASP A 111 -13.58 8.52 5.85
CA ASP A 111 -14.07 8.84 7.19
C ASP A 111 -13.23 8.12 8.24
N ARG A 112 -12.89 6.85 8.02
CA ARG A 112 -12.01 6.08 8.91
C ARG A 112 -10.62 6.67 9.03
N PHE A 113 -9.99 7.07 7.93
CA PHE A 113 -8.71 7.78 8.00
C PHE A 113 -8.84 9.09 8.80
N ASN A 114 -9.91 9.85 8.60
CA ASN A 114 -10.16 11.11 9.30
C ASN A 114 -10.53 10.93 10.79
N THR A 115 -10.76 9.71 11.28
CA THR A 115 -10.88 9.44 12.72
C THR A 115 -9.53 9.37 13.45
N VAL A 116 -8.42 9.27 12.70
CA VAL A 116 -7.08 9.22 13.26
C VAL A 116 -6.55 10.63 13.46
N ASP A 117 -6.11 10.93 14.68
CA ASP A 117 -5.50 12.24 14.99
C ASP A 117 -4.29 12.50 14.07
N GLY A 118 -4.24 13.71 13.51
CA GLY A 118 -3.22 14.11 12.54
C GLY A 118 -3.54 13.78 11.07
N ILE A 119 -4.71 13.19 10.78
CA ILE A 119 -5.19 12.93 9.42
C ILE A 119 -6.44 13.76 9.12
N ASP A 120 -6.36 14.60 8.08
CA ASP A 120 -7.49 15.39 7.56
C ASP A 120 -7.51 15.34 6.02
N LEU A 121 -8.28 14.41 5.49
CA LEU A 121 -8.51 14.23 4.06
C LEU A 121 -9.75 15.02 3.64
N ALA A 122 -9.55 16.03 2.81
CA ALA A 122 -10.64 16.84 2.27
C ALA A 122 -11.59 16.00 1.37
N GLU A 123 -12.89 16.02 1.68
CA GLU A 123 -13.93 15.29 0.93
C GLU A 123 -13.93 15.58 -0.57
N ALA A 124 -13.65 16.83 -0.97
CA ALA A 124 -13.57 17.23 -2.36
C ALA A 124 -12.48 16.48 -3.17
N LYS A 125 -11.60 15.73 -2.49
CA LYS A 125 -10.54 14.90 -3.08
C LYS A 125 -10.84 13.40 -3.06
N LEU A 126 -12.08 12.97 -2.76
CA LEU A 126 -12.48 11.55 -2.74
C LEU A 126 -12.20 10.80 -4.05
N ASP A 127 -11.96 11.51 -5.14
CA ASP A 127 -11.71 10.96 -6.48
C ASP A 127 -10.26 11.17 -6.98
N LEU A 128 -9.40 11.70 -6.11
CA LEU A 128 -8.01 12.08 -6.35
C LEU A 128 -7.07 11.27 -5.44
N ARG A 129 -5.95 11.89 -5.02
CA ARG A 129 -4.96 11.32 -4.10
C ARG A 129 -4.70 12.32 -2.97
N PRO A 130 -5.66 12.52 -2.05
CA PRO A 130 -5.39 13.32 -0.86
C PRO A 130 -4.28 12.63 -0.06
N SER A 131 -3.53 13.43 0.68
CA SER A 131 -2.41 12.95 1.48
C SER A 131 -2.51 13.44 2.91
N PHE A 132 -1.82 12.73 3.80
CA PHE A 132 -1.59 13.13 5.18
C PHE A 132 -0.10 12.97 5.54
N PRO A 133 0.38 13.63 6.61
CA PRO A 133 1.79 13.56 7.01
C PRO A 133 2.18 12.19 7.56
N LEU A 134 3.40 11.73 7.30
CA LEU A 134 3.93 10.46 7.83
C LEU A 134 4.01 10.47 9.37
N GLU A 135 4.08 11.67 9.96
CA GLU A 135 4.07 11.92 11.39
C GLU A 135 2.86 11.31 12.09
N ALA A 136 1.73 11.10 11.39
CA ALA A 136 0.57 10.42 11.96
C ALA A 136 0.91 8.98 12.44
N PHE A 137 1.90 8.31 11.84
CA PHE A 137 2.33 7.00 12.31
C PHE A 137 3.01 7.04 13.69
N ALA A 138 3.55 8.19 14.10
CA ALA A 138 4.07 8.37 15.45
C ALA A 138 2.90 8.49 16.43
N GLY A 139 2.64 7.43 17.18
CA GLY A 139 1.57 7.37 18.18
C GLY A 139 0.25 6.78 17.67
N HIS A 140 -0.04 6.84 16.37
CA HIS A 140 -1.30 6.31 15.80
C HIS A 140 -1.11 5.17 14.79
N GLY A 141 0.04 4.49 14.81
CA GLY A 141 0.29 3.34 13.94
C GLY A 141 -0.75 2.22 14.08
N GLU A 142 -1.28 1.99 15.28
CA GLU A 142 -2.33 0.98 15.51
C GLU A 142 -3.68 1.38 14.89
N ASP A 143 -4.06 2.65 15.00
CA ASP A 143 -5.30 3.16 14.41
C ASP A 143 -5.22 3.12 12.89
N ILE A 144 -4.10 3.57 12.32
CA ILE A 144 -3.84 3.48 10.88
C ILE A 144 -3.89 2.02 10.42
N ARG A 145 -3.23 1.10 11.14
CA ARG A 145 -3.29 -0.33 10.85
C ARG A 145 -4.73 -0.82 10.82
N ALA A 146 -5.56 -0.47 11.80
CA ALA A 146 -6.96 -0.89 11.84
C ALA A 146 -7.75 -0.41 10.62
N VAL A 147 -7.47 0.80 10.09
CA VAL A 147 -8.05 1.27 8.83
C VAL A 147 -7.59 0.41 7.64
N LEU A 148 -6.30 0.05 7.59
CA LEU A 148 -5.77 -0.81 6.53
C LEU A 148 -6.35 -2.23 6.59
N GLU A 149 -6.52 -2.79 7.79
CA GLU A 149 -7.13 -4.11 8.02
C GLU A 149 -8.62 -4.10 7.63
N TRP A 150 -9.34 -3.03 7.94
CA TRP A 150 -10.72 -2.87 7.49
C TRP A 150 -10.82 -2.85 5.96
N PHE A 151 -9.91 -2.15 5.27
CA PHE A 151 -9.85 -2.19 3.80
C PHE A 151 -9.70 -3.63 3.28
N VAL A 152 -8.77 -4.41 3.83
CA VAL A 152 -8.56 -5.82 3.45
C VAL A 152 -9.83 -6.64 3.69
N HIS A 153 -10.48 -6.44 4.84
CA HIS A 153 -11.71 -7.14 5.17
C HIS A 153 -12.82 -6.88 4.16
N GLU A 154 -13.05 -5.63 3.77
CA GLU A 154 -14.07 -5.29 2.76
C GLU A 154 -13.73 -5.89 1.40
N VAL A 155 -12.46 -5.88 0.99
CA VAL A 155 -12.06 -6.55 -0.25
C VAL A 155 -12.32 -8.05 -0.18
N ALA A 156 -11.90 -8.73 0.90
CA ALA A 156 -12.11 -10.16 1.07
C ALA A 156 -13.61 -10.53 1.09
N LEU A 157 -14.43 -9.71 1.74
CA LEU A 157 -15.89 -9.89 1.78
C LEU A 157 -16.51 -9.75 0.38
N ALA A 158 -16.03 -8.80 -0.41
CA ALA A 158 -16.47 -8.61 -1.79
C ALA A 158 -16.06 -9.77 -2.70
N GLU A 159 -14.82 -10.27 -2.58
CA GLU A 159 -14.37 -11.45 -3.31
C GLU A 159 -15.19 -12.69 -2.96
N ALA A 160 -15.49 -12.91 -1.67
CA ALA A 160 -16.31 -14.04 -1.23
C ALA A 160 -17.76 -13.98 -1.73
N ARG A 161 -18.27 -12.78 -2.01
CA ARG A 161 -19.62 -12.54 -2.56
C ARG A 161 -19.65 -12.55 -4.08
N ARG A 162 -18.49 -12.49 -4.74
CA ARG A 162 -18.41 -12.54 -6.18
C ARG A 162 -18.99 -13.89 -6.63
N PRO A 163 -20.03 -13.91 -7.48
CA PRO A 163 -20.55 -15.17 -7.99
C PRO A 163 -19.40 -15.92 -8.64
N PHE A 164 -19.28 -17.21 -8.33
CA PHE A 164 -18.49 -18.11 -9.17
C PHE A 164 -19.13 -18.02 -10.56
N ASP A 165 -18.39 -17.57 -11.57
CA ASP A 165 -18.85 -17.67 -12.94
C ASP A 165 -19.04 -19.17 -13.25
N GLU A 166 -20.28 -19.65 -13.13
CA GLU A 166 -20.70 -21.01 -13.50
C GLU A 166 -20.61 -21.25 -15.03
N ASP A 167 -20.18 -20.25 -15.80
CA ASP A 167 -20.01 -20.36 -17.25
C ASP A 167 -18.84 -21.28 -17.69
N SER A 168 -18.06 -21.81 -16.74
CA SER A 168 -17.05 -22.85 -17.05
C SER A 168 -17.61 -24.28 -17.11
N VAL A 169 -18.89 -24.52 -16.78
CA VAL A 169 -19.47 -25.89 -16.78
C VAL A 169 -20.41 -26.15 -17.97
N GLN A 170 -20.79 -25.13 -18.74
CA GLN A 170 -21.68 -25.30 -19.90
C GLN A 170 -20.96 -25.48 -21.26
N ALA A 171 -19.67 -25.85 -21.26
CA ALA A 171 -18.92 -26.19 -22.48
C ALA A 171 -18.52 -27.68 -22.58
N ALA A 172 -19.16 -28.53 -21.79
CA ALA A 172 -18.90 -29.97 -21.78
C ALA A 172 -20.18 -30.81 -21.65
N PHE A 173 -21.18 -30.56 -22.51
CA PHE A 173 -22.23 -31.54 -22.83
C PHE A 173 -22.63 -31.46 -24.30
#